data_AF-A0A5N5MCG6-F1
#
_entry.id   AF-A0A5N5MCG6-F1
#
_cell.length_a   1.000
_cell.length_b   1.000
_cell.length_c   1.000
_cell.angle_alpha   90.00
_cell.angle_beta   90.00
_cell.angle_gamma   90.00
#
_symmetry.space_group_name_H-M   'P 1'
#
loop_
_entity.id
_entity.type
_entity.pdbx_description
1 polymer ?
#
loop_
_entity_poly.entity_id
_entity_poly.type
_entity_poly.pdbx_seq_one_letter_code
_entity_poly.pdbx_strand_id
1 'polypeptide(L)'
;MDLDLALRTDSPPPLKDESTFDEKRDMERFVKNEKVKIGMLLTSLISMKYNGKDNVREYILEMSHLASKLKSLHLELSEDLLVHLVLISLPAQFNQFKVATIVRKRLGL
;
A
#
# COMPACT_ATOMS: atom_id res chain seq x y z
N MET A 1 7.47 -2.08 15.30
CA MET A 1 6.89 -3.41 15.59
C MET A 1 6.65 -4.07 14.24
N ASP A 2 7.45 -5.07 13.87
CA ASP A 2 7.34 -5.75 12.58
C ASP A 2 6.07 -6.60 12.52
N LEU A 3 4.96 -5.99 12.10
CA LEU A 3 3.72 -6.69 11.79
C LEU A 3 3.91 -7.73 10.67
N ASP A 4 4.99 -7.60 9.90
CA ASP A 4 5.43 -8.57 8.89
C ASP A 4 5.76 -9.95 9.47
N LEU A 5 6.19 -10.05 10.74
CA LEU A 5 6.61 -11.34 11.30
C LEU A 5 5.43 -12.20 11.75
N ALA A 6 4.35 -11.59 12.24
CA ALA A 6 3.20 -12.32 12.80
C ALA A 6 2.27 -12.91 11.74
N LEU A 7 2.39 -12.50 10.47
CA LEU A 7 1.45 -12.86 9.40
C LEU A 7 2.12 -13.46 8.16
N ARG A 8 3.42 -13.82 8.21
CA ARG A 8 4.08 -14.58 7.15
C ARG A 8 3.52 -16.01 7.12
N THR A 9 2.47 -16.18 6.34
CA THR A 9 1.96 -17.49 5.92
C THR A 9 2.42 -17.67 4.48
N ASP A 10 3.19 -18.72 4.21
CA ASP A 10 3.50 -19.10 2.84
C ASP A 10 2.21 -19.39 2.08
N SER A 11 2.17 -19.05 0.79
CA SER A 11 1.00 -19.34 -0.03
C SER A 11 0.75 -20.85 -0.03
N PRO A 12 -0.46 -21.31 0.31
CA PRO A 12 -0.79 -22.73 0.20
C PRO A 12 -0.75 -23.17 -1.28
N PRO A 13 -0.61 -24.48 -1.55
CA PRO A 13 -0.61 -25.02 -2.90
C PRO A 13 -1.89 -24.65 -3.66
N PRO A 14 -1.83 -24.42 -4.98
CA PRO A 14 -3.03 -24.20 -5.80
C PRO A 14 -4.00 -25.37 -5.68
N LEU A 15 -5.29 -25.06 -5.51
CA LEU A 15 -6.34 -26.08 -5.44
C LEU A 15 -6.48 -26.80 -6.79
N LYS A 16 -6.74 -28.11 -6.73
CA LYS A 16 -7.08 -28.98 -7.86
C LYS A 16 -8.50 -29.52 -7.68
N ASP A 17 -9.08 -30.12 -8.72
CA ASP A 17 -10.45 -30.67 -8.66
C ASP A 17 -10.61 -31.74 -7.57
N GLU A 18 -9.53 -32.42 -7.20
CA GLU A 18 -9.46 -33.43 -6.13
C GLU A 18 -9.03 -32.87 -4.75
N SER A 19 -8.97 -31.54 -4.60
CA SER A 19 -8.52 -30.94 -3.33
C SER A 19 -9.42 -31.29 -2.16
N THR A 20 -8.79 -31.62 -1.04
CA THR A 20 -9.46 -31.99 0.20
C THR A 20 -10.19 -30.80 0.83
N PHE A 21 -11.14 -31.08 1.71
CA PHE A 21 -11.83 -30.04 2.48
C PHE A 21 -10.86 -29.19 3.31
N ASP A 22 -9.83 -29.81 3.89
CA ASP A 22 -8.82 -29.11 4.67
C ASP A 22 -7.98 -28.16 3.81
N GLU A 23 -7.55 -28.59 2.63
CA GLU A 23 -6.82 -27.73 1.67
C GLU A 23 -7.64 -26.51 1.25
N LYS A 24 -8.94 -26.71 0.98
CA LYS A 24 -9.86 -25.61 0.64
C LYS A 24 -9.98 -24.61 1.80
N ARG A 25 -10.13 -25.11 3.03
CA ARG A 25 -10.20 -24.27 4.23
C ARG A 25 -8.93 -23.46 4.46
N ASP A 26 -7.77 -24.06 4.23
CA ASP A 26 -6.48 -23.38 4.42
C ASP A 26 -6.26 -22.29 3.36
N MET A 27 -6.65 -22.54 2.11
CA MET A 27 -6.69 -21.54 1.05
C MET A 27 -7.64 -20.38 1.38
N GLU A 28 -8.84 -20.66 1.88
CA GLU A 28 -9.78 -19.61 2.33
C GLU A 28 -9.20 -18.74 3.46
N ARG A 29 -8.55 -19.37 4.44
CA ARG A 29 -7.87 -18.65 5.53
C ARG A 29 -6.74 -17.77 5.01
N PHE A 30 -5.94 -18.28 4.08
CA PHE A 30 -4.87 -17.53 3.42
C PHE A 30 -5.42 -16.29 2.70
N VAL A 31 -6.42 -16.46 1.84
CA VAL A 31 -7.06 -15.35 1.11
C VAL A 31 -7.65 -14.32 2.07
N LYS A 32 -8.29 -14.76 3.16
CA LYS A 32 -8.82 -13.85 4.19
C LYS A 32 -7.70 -13.05 4.86
N ASN A 33 -6.59 -13.69 5.19
CA ASN A 33 -5.42 -13.05 5.80
C ASN A 33 -4.81 -11.99 4.85
N GLU A 34 -4.65 -12.33 3.57
CA GLU A 34 -4.15 -11.41 2.53
C GLU A 34 -5.03 -10.16 2.41
N LYS A 35 -6.35 -10.33 2.39
CA LYS A 35 -7.29 -9.19 2.37
C LYS A 35 -7.13 -8.29 3.60
N VAL A 36 -6.92 -8.86 4.78
CA VAL A 36 -6.68 -8.09 6.02
C VAL A 36 -5.37 -7.32 5.93
N LYS A 37 -4.28 -7.96 5.47
CA LYS A 37 -2.98 -7.29 5.27
C LYS A 37 -3.07 -6.14 4.29
N ILE A 38 -3.71 -6.35 3.15
CA ILE A 38 -3.95 -5.30 2.15
C ILE A 38 -4.69 -4.12 2.79
N GLY A 39 -5.77 -4.38 3.54
CA GLY A 39 -6.53 -3.34 4.24
C GLY A 39 -5.68 -2.55 5.25
N MET A 40 -4.85 -3.23 6.04
CA MET A 40 -3.95 -2.58 6.99
C MET A 40 -2.89 -1.72 6.30
N LEU A 41 -2.23 -2.25 5.26
CA LEU A 41 -1.21 -1.52 4.49
C LEU A 41 -1.80 -0.31 3.77
N LEU A 42 -2.97 -0.44 3.16
CA LEU A 42 -3.69 0.69 2.55
C LEU A 42 -4.03 1.75 3.60
N THR A 43 -4.55 1.35 4.75
CA THR A 43 -4.87 2.26 5.85
C THR A 43 -3.62 3.01 6.32
N SER A 44 -2.50 2.31 6.50
CA SER A 44 -1.22 2.93 6.86
C SER A 44 -0.76 3.94 5.78
N LEU A 45 -0.83 3.56 4.50
CA LEU A 45 -0.42 4.40 3.39
C LEU A 45 -1.24 5.70 3.29
N ILE A 46 -2.57 5.62 3.39
CA ILE A 46 -3.45 6.79 3.27
C ILE A 46 -3.41 7.70 4.51
N SER A 47 -3.17 7.11 5.69
CA SER A 47 -3.14 7.84 6.96
C SER A 47 -1.76 8.43 7.27
N MET A 48 -0.70 7.96 6.62
CA MET A 48 0.63 8.57 6.74
C MET A 48 0.59 10.06 6.37
N LYS A 49 1.10 10.89 7.26
CA LYS A 49 1.29 12.33 7.05
C LYS A 49 2.73 12.69 7.34
N TYR A 50 3.31 13.52 6.47
CA TYR A 50 4.63 14.05 6.72
C TYR A 50 4.54 15.11 7.82
N ASN A 51 5.36 14.98 8.87
CA ASN A 51 5.29 15.83 10.07
C ASN A 51 6.08 17.15 9.95
N GLY A 52 6.75 17.38 8.82
CA GLY A 52 7.53 18.59 8.57
C GLY A 52 8.91 18.63 9.22
N LYS A 53 9.27 17.62 10.01
CA LYS A 53 10.52 17.58 10.79
C LYS A 53 11.52 16.53 10.30
N ASP A 54 11.01 15.39 9.82
CA ASP A 54 11.84 14.28 9.35
C ASP A 54 12.35 14.52 7.92
N ASN A 55 13.22 13.65 7.41
CA ASN A 55 13.70 13.81 6.04
C ASN A 55 12.60 13.45 5.02
N VAL A 56 12.24 14.39 4.12
CA VAL A 56 11.25 14.16 3.06
C VAL A 56 11.59 12.94 2.19
N ARG A 57 12.88 12.68 1.93
CA ARG A 57 13.34 11.52 1.16
C ARG A 57 13.03 10.20 1.89
N GLU A 58 13.22 10.18 3.20
CA GLU A 58 12.93 9.01 4.03
C GLU A 58 11.42 8.75 4.08
N TYR A 59 10.63 9.81 4.23
CA TYR A 59 9.17 9.74 4.14
C TYR A 59 8.67 9.14 2.80
N ILE A 60 9.24 9.58 1.67
CA ILE A 60 8.90 9.04 0.35
C ILE A 60 9.33 7.57 0.23
N LEU A 61 10.48 7.21 0.80
CA LEU A 61 10.99 5.84 0.79
C LEU A 61 10.08 4.91 1.60
N GLU A 62 9.60 5.34 2.76
CA GLU A 62 8.63 4.59 3.57
C GLU A 62 7.30 4.40 2.83
N MET A 63 6.75 5.45 2.21
CA MET A 63 5.54 5.32 1.38
C MET A 63 5.75 4.35 0.21
N SER A 64 6.91 4.41 -0.45
CA SER A 64 7.27 3.49 -1.55
C SER A 64 7.43 2.05 -1.06
N HIS A 65 7.93 1.86 0.16
CA HIS A 65 8.05 0.54 0.79
C HIS A 65 6.68 -0.07 1.10
N LEU A 66 5.72 0.73 1.56
CA LEU A 66 4.33 0.25 1.73
C LEU A 66 3.69 -0.12 0.39
N ALA A 67 3.92 0.69 -0.65
CA ALA A 67 3.44 0.41 -2.00
C ALA A 67 4.03 -0.89 -2.59
N SER A 68 5.32 -1.15 -2.35
CA SER A 68 5.96 -2.39 -2.83
C SER A 68 5.43 -3.63 -2.10
N LYS A 69 5.09 -3.52 -0.81
CA LYS A 69 4.38 -4.58 -0.09
C LYS A 69 3.00 -4.85 -0.70
N LEU A 70 2.21 -3.81 -0.98
CA LEU A 70 0.92 -3.97 -1.66
C LEU A 70 1.08 -4.68 -3.01
N LYS A 71 2.11 -4.31 -3.80
CA LYS A 71 2.42 -4.97 -5.07
C LYS A 71 2.73 -6.46 -4.89
N SER A 72 3.43 -6.85 -3.82
CA SER A 72 3.69 -8.27 -3.51
C SER A 72 2.43 -9.07 -3.15
N LEU A 73 1.37 -8.40 -2.69
CA LEU A 73 0.04 -9.00 -2.42
C LEU A 73 -0.91 -8.85 -3.61
N HIS A 74 -0.38 -8.68 -4.82
CA HIS A 74 -1.13 -8.48 -6.07
C HIS A 74 -2.02 -7.21 -6.13
N LEU A 75 -1.77 -6.22 -5.27
CA LEU A 75 -2.39 -4.90 -5.37
C LEU A 75 -1.39 -3.86 -5.85
N GLU A 76 -1.38 -3.60 -7.16
CA GLU A 76 -0.50 -2.60 -7.75
C GLU A 76 -1.15 -1.21 -7.75
N LEU A 77 -0.46 -0.23 -7.16
CA LEU A 77 -0.86 1.17 -7.20
C LEU A 77 -0.14 1.85 -8.37
N SER A 78 -0.87 2.58 -9.20
CA SER A 78 -0.25 3.37 -10.27
C SER A 78 0.71 4.42 -9.71
N GLU A 79 1.79 4.71 -10.41
CA GLU A 79 2.76 5.75 -10.05
C GLU A 79 2.06 7.10 -9.82
N ASP A 80 1.12 7.48 -10.70
CA ASP A 80 0.34 8.71 -10.57
C ASP A 80 -0.44 8.82 -9.26
N LEU A 81 -1.00 7.71 -8.79
CA LEU A 81 -1.72 7.64 -7.51
C LEU A 81 -0.74 7.78 -6.34
N LEU A 82 0.42 7.13 -6.39
CA LEU A 82 1.44 7.23 -5.35
C LEU A 82 1.98 8.66 -5.25
N VAL A 83 2.28 9.30 -6.39
CA VAL A 83 2.68 10.71 -6.43
C VAL A 83 1.57 11.59 -5.83
N HIS A 84 0.30 11.33 -6.16
CA HIS A 84 -0.81 12.07 -5.57
C HIS A 84 -0.92 11.89 -4.06
N LEU A 85 -0.77 10.66 -3.57
CA LEU A 85 -0.81 10.33 -2.14
C LEU A 85 0.30 11.04 -1.37
N VAL A 86 1.54 11.00 -1.90
CA VAL A 86 2.68 11.75 -1.35
C VAL A 86 2.37 13.24 -1.33
N LEU A 87 1.84 13.80 -2.41
CA LEU A 87 1.52 15.23 -2.45
C LEU A 87 0.47 15.59 -1.40
N ILE A 88 -0.67 14.90 -1.32
CA ILE A 88 -1.74 15.26 -0.38
C ILE A 88 -1.34 15.08 1.08
N SER A 89 -0.37 14.22 1.39
CA SER A 89 0.12 13.97 2.74
C SER A 89 1.14 15.00 3.23
N LEU A 90 1.70 15.83 2.35
CA LEU A 90 2.58 16.93 2.74
C LEU A 90 1.81 18.08 3.43
N PRO A 91 2.41 18.73 4.46
CA PRO A 91 1.84 19.87 5.14
C PRO A 91 1.62 21.07 4.22
N ALA A 92 0.77 22.00 4.66
CA ALA A 92 0.40 23.21 3.92
C ALA A 92 1.60 24.10 3.56
N GLN A 93 2.72 24.01 4.28
CA GLN A 93 3.96 24.72 3.96
C GLN A 93 4.55 24.32 2.59
N PHE A 94 4.13 23.18 2.01
CA PHE A 94 4.49 22.73 0.66
C PHE A 94 3.39 23.03 -0.38
N ASN A 95 2.37 23.84 -0.05
CA ASN A 95 1.21 24.10 -0.91
C ASN A 95 1.57 24.69 -2.28
N GLN A 96 2.68 25.41 -2.40
CA GLN A 96 3.14 25.94 -3.68
C GLN A 96 3.41 24.82 -4.73
N PHE A 97 3.81 23.63 -4.28
CA PHE A 97 3.98 22.43 -5.12
C PHE A 97 2.66 21.69 -5.40
N LYS A 98 1.69 21.73 -4.46
CA LYS A 98 0.36 21.11 -4.60
C LYS A 98 -0.50 21.80 -5.65
N VAL A 99 -0.52 23.14 -5.65
CA VAL A 99 -1.35 23.92 -6.59
C VAL A 99 -0.89 23.70 -8.04
N ALA A 100 0.42 23.66 -8.28
CA ALA A 100 0.98 23.46 -9.61
C ALA A 100 0.62 22.09 -10.23
N THR A 101 0.56 21.02 -9.43
CA THR A 101 0.24 19.66 -9.89
C THR A 101 -1.26 19.44 -10.08
N ILE A 102 -2.10 19.95 -9.17
CA ILE A 102 -3.56 19.90 -9.33
C ILE A 102 -4.01 20.68 -10.58
N VAL A 103 -3.45 21.87 -10.80
CA VAL A 103 -3.76 22.69 -11.99
C VAL A 103 -3.33 21.98 -13.27
N ARG A 104 -2.14 21.37 -13.30
CA ARG A 104 -1.64 20.64 -14.46
C ARG A 104 -2.52 19.43 -14.82
N LYS A 105 -2.92 18.65 -13.82
CA LYS A 105 -3.82 17.50 -14.01
C LYS A 105 -5.23 17.91 -14.47
N ARG A 106 -5.73 19.06 -13.99
CA ARG A 106 -7.04 19.61 -14.39
C ARG A 106 -7.04 20.14 -15.83
N LEU A 107 -5.89 20.56 -16.32
CA LEU A 107 -5.71 21.08 -17.68
C LEU A 107 -5.29 20.00 -18.70
N GLY A 108 -5.10 18.74 -18.26
CA GLY A 108 -4.70 17.65 -19.14
C GLY A 108 -3.31 17.81 -19.76
N LEU A 109 -2.43 18.57 -19.09
CA LEU A 109 -1.05 18.84 -19.49
C LEU A 109 -0.05 17.89 -18.82
#